data_AF-A0A7X9CHP5-F1
#
_entry.id   AF-A0A7X9CHP5-F1
#
_cell.length_a   1.000
_cell.length_b   1.000
_cell.length_c   1.000
_cell.angle_alpha   90.00
_cell.angle_beta   90.00
_cell.angle_gamma   90.00
#
_symmetry.space_group_name_H-M   'P 1'
#
loop_
_entity.id
_entity.type
_entity.pdbx_description
1 polymer ?
#
loop_
_entity_poly.entity_id
_entity_poly.type
_entity_poly.pdbx_seq_one_letter_code
_entity_poly.pdbx_strand_id
1 'polypeptide(L)' 'METRREFIKKAAMGAAGLSIGSNLHMSARSYANIMGANDRVKVGILGFSNRFKNSLGKAFLKYAPDMNFELFTVCDIWNR' A
#
# COMPACT_ATOMS: atom_id res chain seq x y z
N MET A 1 -4.49 -39.20 13.15
CA MET A 1 -5.14 -38.82 11.89
C MET A 1 -5.86 -37.51 12.17
N GLU A 2 -5.38 -36.37 11.67
CA GLU A 2 -6.02 -35.07 11.98
C GLU A 2 -7.41 -35.00 11.35
N THR A 3 -8.40 -34.58 12.12
CA THR A 3 -9.78 -34.42 11.62
C THR A 3 -9.95 -33.06 10.95
N ARG A 4 -10.83 -32.97 9.93
CA ARG A 4 -11.17 -31.67 9.29
C ARG A 4 -11.52 -30.57 10.30
N ARG A 5 -12.17 -30.93 11.42
CA ARG A 5 -12.53 -30.00 12.48
C ARG A 5 -11.30 -29.49 13.24
N GLU A 6 -10.32 -30.34 13.51
CA GLU A 6 -9.05 -29.93 14.12
C GLU A 6 -8.24 -29.04 13.19
N PHE A 7 -8.20 -29.37 11.90
CA PHE A 7 -7.57 -28.52 10.88
C PHE A 7 -8.21 -27.13 10.83
N ILE A 8 -9.55 -27.05 10.76
CA ILE A 8 -10.27 -25.77 10.75
C ILE A 8 -10.03 -24.98 12.05
N LYS A 9 -10.02 -25.64 13.22
CA LYS A 9 -9.71 -24.97 14.49
C LYS A 9 -8.28 -24.44 14.54
N LYS A 10 -7.29 -25.23 14.09
CA LYS A 10 -5.88 -24.80 14.05
C LYS A 10 -5.67 -23.68 13.04
N ALA A 11 -6.30 -23.75 11.87
CA ALA A 11 -6.26 -22.68 10.86
C ALA A 11 -6.92 -21.39 11.37
N ALA A 12 -8.08 -21.50 12.03
CA ALA A 12 -8.77 -20.35 12.63
C ALA A 12 -7.96 -19.73 13.78
N MET A 13 -7.36 -20.56 14.65
CA MET A 13 -6.47 -20.09 15.72
C MET A 13 -5.17 -19.48 15.17
N GLY A 14 -4.60 -20.03 14.09
CA GLY A 14 -3.42 -19.47 13.42
C GLY A 14 -3.73 -18.12 12.77
N ALA A 15 -4.87 -18.00 12.09
CA ALA A 15 -5.33 -16.73 11.51
C ALA A 15 -5.65 -15.68 12.59
N ALA A 16 -6.32 -16.08 13.67
CA ALA A 16 -6.58 -15.21 14.82
C ALA A 16 -5.27 -14.79 15.51
N GLY A 17 -4.32 -15.70 15.68
CA GLY A 17 -2.99 -15.44 16.23
C GLY A 17 -2.17 -14.47 15.37
N LEU A 18 -2.30 -14.52 14.05
CA LEU A 18 -1.71 -13.54 13.14
C LEU A 18 -2.42 -12.18 13.22
N SER A 19 -3.75 -12.15 13.36
CA SER A 19 -4.49 -10.89 13.52
C SER A 19 -4.22 -10.21 14.87
N ILE A 20 -4.13 -10.96 15.97
CA ILE A 20 -3.87 -10.42 17.31
C ILE A 20 -2.37 -10.14 17.51
N GLY A 21 -1.49 -10.98 16.96
CA GLY A 21 -0.03 -10.78 16.95
C GLY A 21 0.45 -9.66 16.03
N SER A 22 -0.38 -9.21 15.06
CA SER A 22 -0.04 -8.11 14.16
C SER A 22 -0.04 -6.71 14.81
N ASN A 23 -0.60 -6.58 16.01
CA ASN A 23 -0.57 -5.32 16.78
C ASN A 23 0.80 -4.97 17.37
N LEU A 24 1.80 -5.85 17.26
CA LEU A 24 3.11 -5.61 17.86
C LEU A 24 4.05 -4.73 17.02
N HIS A 25 3.84 -4.52 15.71
CA HIS A 25 4.77 -3.70 14.90
C HIS A 25 4.15 -2.87 13.75
N MET A 26 2.82 -2.86 13.57
CA MET A 26 2.17 -2.08 12.50
C MET A 26 1.67 -0.74 13.04
N SER A 27 2.22 0.38 12.56
CA SER A 27 1.70 1.70 12.92
C SER A 27 0.26 1.90 12.40
N ALA A 28 -0.52 2.76 13.06
CA ALA A 28 -1.87 3.13 12.58
C ALA A 28 -1.87 3.59 11.11
N ARG A 29 -0.77 4.22 10.67
CA ARG A 29 -0.54 4.61 9.27
C ARG A 29 -0.43 3.41 8.33
N SER A 30 0.21 2.32 8.76
CA SER A 30 0.28 1.07 8.00
C SER A 30 -1.10 0.43 7.85
N TYR A 31 -1.88 0.38 8.94
CA TYR A 31 -3.26 -0.13 8.90
C TYR A 31 -4.18 0.70 8.00
N ALA A 32 -4.06 2.04 8.03
CA ALA A 32 -4.83 2.92 7.15
C ALA A 32 -4.54 2.69 5.66
N ASN A 33 -3.34 2.22 5.30
CA ASN A 33 -2.98 1.89 3.93
C ASN A 33 -3.54 0.54 3.45
N ILE A 34 -4.06 -0.31 4.34
CA ILE A 34 -4.65 -1.61 3.98
C ILE A 34 -6.04 -1.40 3.34
N MET A 35 -6.84 -0.48 3.90
CA MET A 35 -8.17 -0.20 3.36
C MET A 35 -8.07 0.46 1.98
N GLY A 36 -8.76 -0.10 0.99
CA GLY A 36 -8.74 0.38 -0.39
C GLY A 36 -7.44 0.08 -1.16
N ALA A 37 -6.54 -0.74 -0.60
CA ALA A 37 -5.28 -1.09 -1.24
C ALA A 37 -5.46 -1.82 -2.59
N ASN A 38 -6.49 -2.65 -2.70
CA ASN A 38 -6.78 -3.41 -3.93
C ASN A 38 -7.28 -2.53 -5.07
N ASP A 39 -7.94 -1.41 -4.75
CA ASP A 39 -8.51 -0.51 -5.75
C ASP A 39 -7.53 0.59 -6.16
N ARG A 40 -6.41 0.72 -5.43
CA ARG A 40 -5.49 1.85 -5.57
C ARG A 40 -4.37 1.56 -6.55
N VAL A 41 -4.17 2.44 -7.52
CA VAL A 41 -3.05 2.37 -8.45
C VAL A 41 -1.89 3.21 -7.93
N LYS A 42 -0.77 2.57 -7.61
CA LYS A 42 0.47 3.25 -7.19
C LYS A 42 1.34 3.57 -8.40
N VAL A 43 1.69 4.85 -8.55
CA VAL A 43 2.49 5.35 -9.66
C VAL A 43 3.82 5.86 -9.14
N GLY A 44 4.91 5.37 -9.73
CA GLY A 44 6.27 5.86 -9.51
C GLY A 44 6.71 6.80 -10.63
N ILE A 45 7.51 7.81 -10.30
CA ILE A 45 8.10 8.72 -11.28
C ILE A 45 9.54 8.30 -11.56
N LEU A 46 9.90 8.28 -12.83
CA LEU A 46 11.28 8.15 -13.30
C LEU A 46 11.70 9.51 -13.89
N GLY A 47 12.62 10.20 -13.21
CA GLY A 47 13.12 11.52 -13.59
C GLY A 47 12.21 12.69 -13.19
N PHE A 48 12.55 13.34 -12.09
CA PHE A 48 11.96 14.60 -11.61
C PHE A 48 12.50 15.82 -12.39
N SER A 49 12.10 15.91 -13.66
CA SER A 49 12.46 17.03 -14.51
C SER A 49 11.64 18.31 -14.23
N ASN A 50 12.09 19.44 -14.78
CA ASN A 50 11.30 20.69 -14.81
C ASN A 50 9.91 20.49 -15.43
N ARG A 51 9.78 19.62 -16.44
CA ARG A 51 8.47 19.27 -17.05
C ARG A 51 7.57 18.56 -16.05
N PHE A 52 8.13 17.65 -15.25
CA PHE A 52 7.37 16.99 -14.21
C PHE A 52 6.90 17.98 -13.15
N LYS A 53 7.82 18.78 -12.60
CA LYS A 53 7.53 19.80 -11.58
C LYS A 53 6.46 20.80 -12.02
N ASN A 54 6.55 21.30 -13.25
CA ASN A 54 5.72 22.41 -13.69
C ASN A 54 4.40 21.97 -14.35
N SER A 55 4.33 20.74 -14.89
CA SER A 55 3.17 20.26 -15.65
C SER A 55 2.69 18.88 -15.20
N LEU A 56 3.48 17.83 -15.40
CA LEU A 56 2.98 16.44 -15.27
C LEU A 56 2.54 16.12 -13.84
N GLY A 57 3.34 16.52 -12.84
CA GLY A 57 3.00 16.30 -11.43
C GLY A 57 1.74 17.04 -11.01
N LYS A 58 1.55 18.27 -11.49
CA LYS A 58 0.33 19.06 -11.21
C LYS A 58 -0.90 18.43 -11.83
N ALA A 59 -0.79 18.01 -13.09
CA ALA A 59 -1.89 17.34 -13.79
C ALA A 59 -2.24 16.00 -13.12
N PHE A 60 -1.23 15.20 -12.75
CA PHE A 60 -1.43 13.94 -12.03
C PHE A 60 -2.16 14.18 -10.70
N LEU A 61 -1.64 15.07 -9.86
CA LEU A 61 -2.21 15.35 -8.53
C LEU A 61 -3.64 15.91 -8.60
N LYS A 62 -4.00 16.59 -9.69
CA LYS A 62 -5.37 17.08 -9.93
C LYS A 62 -6.38 15.94 -10.06
N TYR A 63 -6.04 14.87 -10.78
CA TYR A 63 -6.97 13.77 -11.08
C TYR A 63 -6.77 12.54 -10.18
N ALA A 64 -5.65 12.49 -9.46
CA ALA A 64 -5.30 11.35 -8.61
C ALA A 64 -6.39 10.96 -7.59
N PRO A 65 -7.08 11.89 -6.89
CA PRO A 65 -8.15 11.53 -5.95
C PRO A 65 -9.33 10.84 -6.62
N ASP A 66 -9.81 11.38 -7.74
CA ASP A 66 -10.99 10.87 -8.45
C ASP A 66 -10.73 9.51 -9.12
N MET A 67 -9.48 9.26 -9.50
CA MET A 67 -9.06 8.02 -10.16
C MET A 67 -8.48 6.98 -9.19
N ASN A 68 -8.43 7.28 -7.89
CA ASN A 68 -7.78 6.46 -6.86
C ASN A 68 -6.30 6.12 -7.19
N PHE A 69 -5.56 7.11 -7.68
CA PHE A 69 -4.13 7.00 -7.96
C PHE A 69 -3.31 7.61 -6.81
N GLU A 70 -2.20 6.97 -6.48
CA GLU A 70 -1.26 7.47 -5.47
C GLU A 70 0.12 7.62 -6.08
N LEU A 71 0.71 8.81 -5.91
CA LEU A 71 2.11 9.01 -6.22
C LEU A 71 2.97 8.45 -5.09
N PHE A 72 3.63 7.33 -5.35
CA PHE A 72 4.26 6.53 -4.30
C PHE A 72 5.77 6.79 -4.18
N THR A 73 6.46 7.01 -5.29
CA THR A 73 7.93 7.11 -5.28
C THR A 73 8.48 7.96 -6.42
N VAL A 74 9.72 8.42 -6.25
CA VAL A 74 10.53 9.10 -7.26
C VAL A 74 11.85 8.36 -7.38
N CYS A 75 12.26 8.09 -8.61
CA CYS A 75 13.59 7.64 -8.98
C CYS A 75 14.22 8.74 -9.84
N ASP A 76 15.38 9.25 -9.41
CA ASP A 76 16.17 10.21 -10.18
C ASP A 76 17.66 9.95 -9.97
N ILE A 77 18.47 10.32 -10.96
CA ILE A 77 19.94 10.34 -10.88
C ILE A 77 20.46 11.62 -10.22
N TRP A 78 19.60 12.64 -10.09
CA TRP A 78 19.94 13.92 -9.52
C TRP A 78 20.19 13.80 -8.01
N ASN A 79 21.40 14.13 -7.59
CA ASN A 79 21.88 13.94 -6.21
C ASN A 79 22.15 15.27 -5.47
N ARG A 80 21.68 16.39 -6.01
CA ARG A 80 21.90 17.74 -5.45
C ARG A 80 20.62 18.38 -4.94
#